data_AF-A0A5N5P890-F1
#
_entry.id   AF-A0A5N5P890-F1
#
_cell.length_a   1.000
_cell.length_b   1.000
_cell.length_c   1.000
_cell.angle_alpha   90.00
_cell.angle_beta   90.00
_cell.angle_gamma   90.00
#
_symmetry.space_group_name_H-M   'P 1'
#
loop_
_entity.id
_entity.type
_entity.pdbx_description
1 polymer ?
#
loop_
_entity_poly.entity_id
_entity_poly.type
_entity_poly.pdbx_seq_one_letter_code
_entity_poly.pdbx_strand_id
1 'polypeptide(L)'
;MRVVSTSLPEQVLETKPKFDIMGAISSSIEILQAVGKHLRPRDIVNLYGISRDFHAMLNTHMRSSVLAWASHNSRLAMDIFPYQFYVGSTVPDPAGRPRDRAYHDIYGRLTATPHLPSQLFHSSPHSTGENVRAVPSLRYLHLLHARSTRVRDIIACLARRGHRLPPGTDATLMKLWLIMDLPTNIDRCTVIKTQSYFTKLDLRRASVFLVKLLMRFNDPIYGPDHPVLMELMLGQKGLTPLWKLLRGKGYTTLQEILGAKMRYDVRPTRGEMETGKPVLGVPVEEMATGHREGGLGNHAWGKDWDKTREHLLRPDELVVRECARRGMEMEEYVDSMAVYGYVDLATAENLAPAEEEVYMSDEELPPELGEEDWDMKAIRKSRWDELDEETKQAIREDDKDEQLRSLVWEEETREDASDESDTTVTGLDEEETWEEQLN
;
A
#
# COMPACT_ATOMS: atom_id res chain seq x y z
N MET A 1 -20.75 60.21 -62.88
CA MET A 1 -19.71 60.05 -61.86
C MET A 1 -19.83 58.65 -61.26
N ARG A 2 -18.97 57.70 -61.65
CA ARG A 2 -18.81 56.43 -60.95
C ARG A 2 -17.39 56.42 -60.40
N VAL A 3 -17.28 56.48 -59.08
CA VAL A 3 -16.03 56.47 -58.34
C VAL A 3 -15.48 55.04 -58.38
N VAL A 4 -14.27 54.90 -58.90
CA VAL A 4 -13.48 53.66 -58.83
C VAL A 4 -12.93 53.57 -57.41
N SER A 5 -13.44 52.63 -56.62
CA SER A 5 -12.87 52.28 -55.31
C SER A 5 -11.88 51.14 -55.51
N THR A 6 -10.59 51.47 -55.58
CA THR A 6 -9.48 50.53 -55.43
C THR A 6 -9.37 50.12 -53.96
N SER A 7 -9.90 48.95 -53.60
CA SER A 7 -9.61 48.30 -52.31
C SER A 7 -8.35 47.44 -52.44
N LEU A 8 -7.32 47.79 -51.66
CA LEU A 8 -6.11 46.99 -51.44
C LEU A 8 -6.47 45.64 -50.79
N PRO A 9 -5.67 44.58 -51.02
CA PRO A 9 -5.91 43.28 -50.42
C PRO A 9 -5.75 43.33 -48.91
N GLU A 10 -6.75 42.80 -48.21
CA GLU A 10 -6.83 42.61 -46.78
C GLU A 10 -5.60 41.80 -46.32
N GLN A 11 -4.68 42.46 -45.61
CA GLN A 11 -3.53 41.78 -45.00
C GLN A 11 -4.06 40.81 -43.95
N VAL A 12 -3.99 39.51 -44.26
CA VAL A 12 -4.17 38.44 -43.29
C VAL A 12 -3.13 38.64 -42.20
N LEU A 13 -3.55 39.16 -41.05
CA LEU A 13 -2.74 39.23 -39.84
C LEU A 13 -2.35 37.80 -39.45
N GLU A 14 -1.13 37.39 -39.79
CA GLU A 14 -0.50 36.20 -39.24
C GLU A 14 -0.40 36.38 -37.72
N THR A 15 -1.41 35.86 -37.01
CA THR A 15 -1.37 35.79 -35.56
C THR A 15 -0.28 34.79 -35.19
N LYS A 16 0.81 35.28 -34.59
CA LYS A 16 1.87 34.41 -34.05
C LYS A 16 1.22 33.31 -33.21
N PRO A 17 1.51 32.02 -33.46
CA PRO A 17 0.92 30.95 -32.68
C PRO A 17 1.25 31.18 -31.20
N LYS A 18 0.21 31.28 -30.36
CA LYS A 18 0.38 31.30 -28.91
C LYS A 18 1.11 30.02 -28.53
N PHE A 19 2.21 30.15 -27.78
CA PHE A 19 2.98 29.01 -27.33
C PHE A 19 2.09 28.07 -26.51
N ASP A 20 1.85 26.87 -27.03
CA ASP A 20 1.13 25.82 -26.33
C ASP A 20 2.12 24.87 -25.67
N ILE A 21 2.19 24.94 -24.34
CA ILE A 21 3.06 24.08 -23.52
C ILE A 21 2.72 22.61 -23.74
N MET A 22 1.43 22.27 -23.89
CA MET A 22 0.99 20.87 -24.01
C MET A 22 1.37 20.29 -25.37
N GLY A 23 1.18 21.06 -26.44
CA GLY A 23 1.68 20.73 -27.77
C GLY A 23 3.22 20.62 -27.81
N ALA A 24 3.93 21.51 -27.13
CA ALA A 24 5.40 21.47 -27.05
C ALA A 24 5.91 20.22 -26.31
N ILE A 25 5.31 19.85 -25.17
CA ILE A 25 5.67 18.63 -24.44
C ILE A 25 5.38 17.38 -25.28
N SER A 26 4.27 17.39 -26.00
CA SER A 26 3.83 16.26 -26.84
C SER A 26 4.52 16.20 -28.20
N SER A 27 5.40 17.17 -28.52
CA SER A 27 6.10 17.24 -29.80
C SER A 27 7.25 16.23 -29.93
N SER A 28 7.83 15.79 -28.81
CA SER A 28 8.95 14.87 -28.75
C SER A 28 8.75 13.85 -27.63
N ILE A 29 9.08 12.59 -27.93
CA ILE A 29 8.99 11.51 -26.96
C ILE A 29 9.99 11.69 -25.81
N GLU A 30 11.14 12.28 -26.08
CA GLU A 30 12.18 12.57 -25.09
C GLU A 30 11.69 13.59 -24.06
N ILE A 31 11.02 14.66 -24.52
CA ILE A 31 10.44 15.67 -23.65
C ILE A 31 9.29 15.07 -22.84
N LEU A 32 8.37 14.36 -23.49
CA LEU A 32 7.26 13.68 -22.82
C LEU A 32 7.77 12.71 -21.73
N GLN A 33 8.81 11.94 -22.02
CA GLN A 33 9.40 11.02 -21.06
C GLN A 33 10.12 11.75 -19.94
N ALA A 34 10.89 12.80 -20.24
CA ALA A 34 11.60 13.62 -19.25
C ALA A 34 10.63 14.30 -18.28
N VAL A 35 9.58 14.95 -18.79
CA VAL A 35 8.54 15.58 -17.98
C VAL A 35 7.81 14.53 -17.14
N GLY A 36 7.39 13.42 -17.76
CA GLY A 36 6.64 12.38 -17.07
C GLY A 36 7.41 11.68 -15.94
N LYS A 37 8.74 11.72 -15.91
CA LYS A 37 9.54 11.25 -14.77
C LYS A 37 9.28 12.05 -13.49
N HIS A 38 8.93 13.32 -13.62
CA HIS A 38 8.66 14.21 -12.48
C HIS A 38 7.17 14.34 -12.16
N LEU A 39 6.31 13.68 -12.94
CA LEU A 39 4.87 13.69 -12.71
C LEU A 39 4.43 12.46 -11.91
N ARG A 40 3.40 12.63 -11.10
CA ARG A 40 2.77 11.51 -10.39
C ARG A 40 1.90 10.72 -11.38
N PRO A 41 1.67 9.41 -11.13
CA PRO A 41 0.82 8.61 -12.01
C PRO A 41 -0.58 9.20 -12.23
N ARG A 42 -1.15 9.87 -11.20
CA ARG A 42 -2.44 10.55 -11.30
C ARG A 42 -2.41 11.70 -12.31
N ASP A 43 -1.37 12.52 -12.28
CA ASP A 43 -1.22 13.65 -13.19
C ASP A 43 -1.01 13.17 -14.63
N ILE A 44 -0.23 12.10 -14.82
CA ILE A 44 -0.04 11.49 -16.14
C ILE A 44 -1.38 11.01 -16.71
N VAL A 45 -2.24 10.39 -15.90
CA VAL A 45 -3.58 9.96 -16.32
C VAL A 45 -4.47 11.17 -16.64
N ASN A 46 -4.40 12.24 -15.84
CA ASN A 46 -5.14 13.47 -16.12
C ASN A 46 -4.70 14.09 -17.46
N LEU A 47 -3.39 14.21 -17.71
CA LEU A 47 -2.85 14.72 -18.97
C LEU A 47 -3.25 13.84 -20.16
N TYR A 48 -3.27 12.53 -19.97
CA TYR A 48 -3.73 11.56 -20.96
C TYR A 48 -5.23 11.70 -21.31
N GLY A 49 -6.05 12.12 -20.35
CA GLY A 49 -7.48 12.38 -20.57
C GLY A 49 -7.77 13.76 -21.16
N ILE A 50 -6.96 14.77 -20.85
CA ILE A 50 -7.22 16.17 -21.20
C ILE A 50 -6.59 16.56 -22.56
N SER A 51 -5.35 16.15 -22.83
CA SER A 51 -4.62 16.56 -24.04
C SER A 51 -4.64 15.48 -25.11
N ARG A 52 -5.20 15.81 -26.28
CA ARG A 52 -5.25 14.91 -27.45
C ARG A 52 -3.86 14.59 -28.00
N ASP A 53 -2.97 15.59 -28.03
CA ASP A 53 -1.60 15.42 -28.55
C ASP A 53 -0.78 14.52 -27.62
N PHE A 54 -0.92 14.73 -26.30
CA PHE A 54 -0.28 13.88 -25.30
C PHE A 54 -0.79 12.44 -25.40
N HIS A 55 -2.10 12.26 -25.54
CA HIS A 55 -2.73 10.96 -25.73
C HIS A 55 -2.19 10.23 -26.97
N ALA A 56 -2.14 10.91 -28.12
CA ALA A 56 -1.66 10.33 -29.38
C ALA A 56 -0.17 9.95 -29.33
N MET A 57 0.67 10.84 -28.78
CA MET A 57 2.10 10.58 -28.62
C MET A 57 2.35 9.43 -27.65
N LEU A 58 1.65 9.41 -26.51
CA LEU A 58 1.78 8.32 -25.55
C LEU A 58 1.29 6.99 -26.12
N ASN A 59 0.18 6.93 -26.86
CA ASN A 59 -0.29 5.69 -27.49
C ASN A 59 0.74 5.10 -28.47
N THR A 60 1.45 5.96 -29.18
CA THR A 60 2.51 5.53 -30.09
C THR A 60 3.70 4.94 -29.32
N HIS A 61 3.99 5.41 -28.10
CA HIS A 61 5.16 5.02 -27.31
C HIS A 61 4.85 4.44 -25.92
N MET A 62 3.65 3.85 -25.75
CA MET A 62 3.09 3.46 -24.44
C MET A 62 4.07 2.60 -23.63
N ARG A 63 4.60 1.53 -24.25
CA ARG A 63 5.56 0.63 -23.59
C ARG A 63 6.81 1.35 -23.13
N SER A 64 7.45 2.12 -24.02
CA SER A 64 8.71 2.80 -23.71
C SER A 64 8.52 3.87 -22.64
N SER A 65 7.45 4.66 -22.72
CA SER A 65 7.18 5.72 -21.75
C SER A 65 6.86 5.16 -20.37
N VAL A 66 5.95 4.18 -20.28
CA VAL A 66 5.58 3.56 -19.00
C VAL A 66 6.78 2.90 -18.34
N LEU A 67 7.63 2.19 -19.09
CA LEU A 67 8.84 1.60 -18.54
C LEU A 67 9.87 2.67 -18.16
N ALA A 68 10.05 3.73 -18.94
CA ALA A 68 10.97 4.82 -18.58
C ALA A 68 10.54 5.56 -17.29
N TRP A 69 9.24 5.75 -17.08
CA TRP A 69 8.70 6.36 -15.86
C TRP A 69 8.79 5.42 -14.67
N ALA A 70 8.44 4.14 -14.86
CA ALA A 70 8.52 3.15 -13.79
C ALA A 70 9.97 2.90 -13.34
N SER A 71 10.96 2.91 -14.24
CA SER A 71 12.36 2.70 -13.88
C SER A 71 12.95 3.87 -13.12
N HIS A 72 12.42 5.07 -13.36
CA HIS A 72 12.81 6.28 -12.63
C HIS A 72 12.16 6.35 -11.25
N ASN A 73 10.84 6.13 -11.16
CA ASN A 73 10.07 6.39 -9.94
C ASN A 73 9.96 5.17 -9.01
N SER A 74 10.12 3.95 -9.52
CA SER A 74 9.85 2.72 -8.77
C SER A 74 10.67 1.54 -9.30
N ARG A 75 11.99 1.72 -9.41
CA ARG A 75 12.91 0.70 -9.95
C ARG A 75 12.77 -0.66 -9.27
N LEU A 76 12.81 -0.68 -7.93
CA LEU A 76 12.69 -1.92 -7.15
C LEU A 76 11.38 -2.66 -7.45
N ALA A 77 10.26 -1.94 -7.54
CA ALA A 77 8.97 -2.54 -7.84
C ALA A 77 8.92 -3.06 -9.28
N MET A 78 9.51 -2.36 -10.25
CA MET A 78 9.57 -2.86 -11.63
C MET A 78 10.30 -4.20 -11.71
N ASP A 79 11.44 -4.32 -11.04
CA ASP A 79 12.28 -5.52 -11.07
C ASP A 79 11.57 -6.72 -10.42
N ILE A 80 10.77 -6.48 -9.37
CA ILE A 80 10.03 -7.50 -8.62
C ILE A 80 8.69 -7.86 -9.28
N PHE A 81 8.01 -6.91 -9.90
CA PHE A 81 6.66 -7.07 -10.44
C PHE A 81 6.65 -6.93 -11.97
N PRO A 82 7.10 -7.94 -12.73
CA PRO A 82 7.04 -7.88 -14.19
C PRO A 82 5.58 -7.76 -14.66
N TYR A 83 5.31 -6.82 -15.58
CA TYR A 83 3.95 -6.55 -16.07
C TYR A 83 3.25 -7.77 -16.69
N GLN A 84 4.02 -8.78 -17.10
CA GLN A 84 3.55 -10.04 -17.65
C GLN A 84 2.70 -10.85 -16.65
N PHE A 85 2.97 -10.74 -15.35
CA PHE A 85 2.13 -11.36 -14.32
C PHE A 85 0.80 -10.62 -14.12
N TYR A 86 0.73 -9.35 -14.52
CA TYR A 86 -0.39 -8.46 -14.25
C TYR A 86 -1.19 -8.19 -15.51
N VAL A 87 -1.79 -9.24 -16.09
CA VAL A 87 -2.55 -9.16 -17.36
C VAL A 87 -3.63 -8.06 -17.31
N GLY A 88 -4.34 -7.92 -16.18
CA GLY A 88 -5.34 -6.86 -15.97
C GLY A 88 -4.78 -5.42 -15.93
N SER A 89 -3.46 -5.27 -15.90
CA SER A 89 -2.73 -3.99 -15.98
C SER A 89 -2.00 -3.82 -17.31
N THR A 90 -2.22 -4.72 -18.27
CA THR A 90 -1.68 -4.63 -19.63
C THR A 90 -2.79 -4.29 -20.63
N VAL A 91 -2.41 -3.67 -21.75
CA VAL A 91 -3.30 -3.37 -22.88
C VAL A 91 -2.67 -3.86 -24.17
N PRO A 92 -3.45 -4.20 -25.23
CA PRO A 92 -2.87 -4.36 -26.56
C PRO A 92 -2.12 -3.07 -26.94
N ASP A 93 -0.96 -3.20 -27.60
CA ASP A 93 -0.15 -2.05 -28.01
C ASP A 93 -1.00 -1.09 -28.83
N PRO A 94 -1.25 0.15 -28.35
CA PRO A 94 -2.09 1.11 -29.07
C PRO A 94 -1.55 1.46 -30.46
N ALA A 95 -0.24 1.28 -30.68
CA ALA A 95 0.40 1.44 -31.99
C ALA A 95 0.22 0.23 -32.92
N GLY A 96 -0.53 -0.81 -32.52
CA GLY A 96 -0.83 -1.99 -33.34
C GLY A 96 0.38 -2.87 -33.65
N ARG A 97 1.49 -2.73 -32.91
CA ARG A 97 2.74 -3.43 -33.23
C ARG A 97 2.60 -4.94 -33.00
N PRO A 98 3.10 -5.77 -33.93
CA PRO A 98 2.93 -7.21 -33.83
C PRO A 98 3.70 -7.80 -32.63
N ARG A 99 3.23 -8.95 -32.16
CA ARG A 99 4.00 -9.85 -31.29
C ARG A 99 5.21 -10.34 -32.07
N ASP A 100 6.38 -9.84 -31.74
CA ASP A 100 7.65 -10.34 -32.27
C ASP A 100 7.86 -11.81 -31.85
N ARG A 101 8.60 -12.62 -32.61
CA ARG A 101 9.08 -13.92 -32.11
C ARG A 101 10.03 -13.74 -30.91
N ALA A 102 10.76 -12.62 -30.85
CA ALA A 102 11.48 -12.20 -29.64
C ALA A 102 10.55 -11.83 -28.46
N TYR A 103 9.25 -11.65 -28.72
CA TYR A 103 8.20 -11.51 -27.69
C TYR A 103 7.84 -12.86 -27.07
N HIS A 104 8.05 -13.99 -27.76
CA HIS A 104 8.04 -15.31 -27.13
C HIS A 104 9.29 -15.54 -26.26
N ASP A 105 10.38 -14.83 -26.56
CA ASP A 105 11.57 -14.76 -25.70
C ASP A 105 11.37 -13.82 -24.49
N ILE A 106 10.12 -13.45 -24.20
CA ILE A 106 9.71 -13.00 -22.87
C ILE A 106 9.94 -14.10 -21.84
N TYR A 107 9.82 -15.38 -22.21
CA TYR A 107 10.33 -16.46 -21.36
C TYR A 107 11.86 -16.41 -21.24
N GLY A 108 12.61 -15.96 -22.26
CA GLY A 108 14.05 -15.69 -22.21
C GLY A 108 14.45 -14.50 -21.33
N ARG A 109 13.59 -13.49 -21.20
CA ARG A 109 13.76 -12.37 -20.26
C ARG A 109 13.17 -12.61 -18.88
N LEU A 110 12.22 -13.55 -18.74
CA LEU A 110 11.67 -14.01 -17.47
C LEU A 110 12.51 -15.16 -16.87
N THR A 111 13.23 -15.92 -17.71
CA THR A 111 14.41 -16.71 -17.32
C THR A 111 15.61 -15.80 -17.04
N ALA A 112 15.61 -14.57 -17.57
CA ALA A 112 16.63 -13.54 -17.28
C ALA A 112 16.20 -12.46 -16.26
N THR A 113 14.99 -12.50 -15.67
CA THR A 113 14.82 -11.98 -14.31
C THR A 113 15.64 -12.92 -13.49
N PRO A 114 16.79 -12.50 -12.93
CA PRO A 114 17.62 -13.42 -12.19
C PRO A 114 16.73 -14.03 -11.11
N HIS A 115 16.59 -15.36 -11.16
CA HIS A 115 16.16 -16.17 -10.02
C HIS A 115 14.64 -16.39 -9.80
N LEU A 116 13.76 -16.06 -10.75
CA LEU A 116 12.33 -16.46 -10.66
C LEU A 116 12.05 -17.79 -11.40
N PRO A 117 11.20 -18.69 -10.88
CA PRO A 117 10.95 -20.00 -11.51
C PRO A 117 10.15 -19.89 -12.82
N SER A 118 10.67 -20.48 -13.89
CA SER A 118 10.12 -20.44 -15.26
C SER A 118 8.72 -21.06 -15.42
N GLN A 119 8.22 -21.79 -14.42
CA GLN A 119 6.98 -22.58 -14.47
C GLN A 119 5.72 -21.79 -14.09
N LEU A 120 5.86 -20.59 -13.52
CA LEU A 120 4.73 -19.73 -13.10
C LEU A 120 4.02 -19.04 -14.27
N PHE A 121 4.65 -19.06 -15.44
CA PHE A 121 4.29 -18.24 -16.58
C PHE A 121 3.35 -19.00 -17.52
N HIS A 122 2.06 -18.99 -17.19
CA HIS A 122 1.04 -19.49 -18.10
C HIS A 122 0.97 -18.57 -19.34
N SER A 123 1.06 -19.16 -20.52
CA SER A 123 0.79 -18.49 -21.80
C SER A 123 -0.53 -17.72 -21.68
N SER A 124 -0.51 -16.41 -21.95
CA SER A 124 -1.72 -15.58 -21.89
C SER A 124 -2.86 -16.23 -22.69
N PRO A 125 -4.03 -16.52 -22.07
CA PRO A 125 -5.13 -17.21 -22.73
C PRO A 125 -5.89 -16.34 -23.75
N HIS A 126 -5.44 -15.10 -24.00
CA HIS A 126 -5.99 -14.21 -25.03
C HIS A 126 -5.26 -14.40 -26.37
N SER A 127 -5.21 -15.64 -26.87
CA SER A 127 -4.88 -15.93 -28.27
C SER A 127 -6.15 -16.20 -29.10
N THR A 128 -7.17 -15.36 -28.93
CA THR A 128 -8.24 -15.22 -29.93
C THR A 128 -7.86 -14.09 -30.87
N GLY A 129 -7.21 -14.44 -31.99
CA GLY A 129 -7.27 -13.66 -33.24
C GLY A 129 -6.33 -12.46 -33.45
N GLU A 130 -5.79 -11.80 -32.43
CA GLU A 130 -4.99 -10.58 -32.64
C GLU A 130 -3.47 -10.77 -32.47
N ASN A 131 -2.74 -10.58 -33.57
CA ASN A 131 -1.27 -10.60 -33.64
C ASN A 131 -0.58 -9.44 -32.90
N VAL A 132 -1.31 -8.62 -32.11
CA VAL A 132 -0.79 -7.41 -31.46
C VAL A 132 -0.19 -7.73 -30.09
N ARG A 133 0.97 -7.13 -29.76
CA ARG A 133 1.67 -7.38 -28.50
C ARG A 133 1.01 -6.69 -27.31
N ALA A 134 1.02 -7.30 -26.14
CA ALA A 134 0.47 -6.71 -24.90
C ALA A 134 1.52 -5.88 -24.17
N VAL A 135 1.26 -4.58 -23.93
CA VAL A 135 2.20 -3.63 -23.32
C VAL A 135 1.73 -3.20 -21.93
N PRO A 136 2.64 -2.76 -21.04
CA PRO A 136 2.24 -2.21 -19.75
C PRO A 136 1.41 -0.93 -19.95
N SER A 137 0.31 -0.81 -19.21
CA SER A 137 -0.57 0.36 -19.26
C SER A 137 -0.24 1.37 -18.16
N LEU A 138 -0.92 2.53 -18.16
CA LEU A 138 -0.90 3.47 -17.03
C LEU A 138 -1.38 2.82 -15.72
N ARG A 139 -2.23 1.79 -15.77
CA ARG A 139 -2.64 1.02 -14.57
C ARG A 139 -1.46 0.25 -13.97
N TYR A 140 -0.55 -0.26 -14.81
CA TYR A 140 0.66 -0.91 -14.35
C TYR A 140 1.60 0.10 -13.67
N LEU A 141 1.78 1.29 -14.25
CA LEU A 141 2.56 2.36 -13.61
C LEU A 141 1.99 2.71 -12.23
N HIS A 142 0.66 2.89 -12.15
CA HIS A 142 -0.02 3.15 -10.88
C HIS A 142 0.15 1.99 -9.89
N LEU A 143 0.05 0.74 -10.33
CA LEU A 143 0.26 -0.45 -9.50
C LEU A 143 1.65 -0.46 -8.86
N LEU A 144 2.71 -0.21 -9.64
CA LEU A 144 4.09 -0.18 -9.12
C LEU A 144 4.30 0.95 -8.12
N HIS A 145 3.82 2.15 -8.44
CA HIS A 145 3.93 3.31 -7.57
C HIS A 145 3.17 3.09 -6.26
N ALA A 146 1.91 2.63 -6.33
CA ALA A 146 1.09 2.36 -5.16
C ALA A 146 1.71 1.30 -4.24
N ARG A 147 2.30 0.23 -4.80
CA ARG A 147 2.99 -0.80 -4.00
C ARG A 147 4.24 -0.25 -3.33
N SER A 148 5.03 0.54 -4.05
CA SER A 148 6.23 1.20 -3.50
C SER A 148 5.88 2.13 -2.35
N THR A 149 4.83 2.93 -2.51
CA THR A 149 4.37 3.84 -1.46
C THR A 149 3.82 3.09 -0.25
N ARG A 150 2.95 2.09 -0.46
CA ARG A 150 2.38 1.30 0.65
C ARG A 150 3.45 0.54 1.44
N VAL A 151 4.46 -0.03 0.79
CA VAL A 151 5.56 -0.71 1.49
C VAL A 151 6.36 0.28 2.33
N ARG A 152 6.69 1.45 1.79
CA ARG A 152 7.36 2.51 2.54
C ARG A 152 6.54 2.97 3.75
N ASP A 153 5.24 3.19 3.54
CA ASP A 153 4.33 3.62 4.59
C ASP A 153 4.16 2.55 5.69
N ILE A 154 4.15 1.26 5.35
CA ILE A 154 4.13 0.17 6.35
C ILE A 154 5.39 0.26 7.23
N ILE A 155 6.57 0.43 6.62
CA ILE A 155 7.83 0.59 7.36
C ILE A 155 7.77 1.84 8.23
N ALA A 156 7.29 2.96 7.70
CA ALA A 156 7.14 4.20 8.45
C ALA A 156 6.16 4.08 9.62
N CYS A 157 5.01 3.43 9.43
CA CYS A 157 4.05 3.20 10.52
C CYS A 157 4.64 2.36 11.65
N LEU A 158 5.52 1.41 11.33
CA LEU A 158 6.23 0.62 12.33
C LEU A 158 7.35 1.44 13.00
N ALA A 159 8.15 2.17 12.23
CA ALA A 159 9.25 3.00 12.74
C ALA A 159 8.74 4.11 13.68
N ARG A 160 7.60 4.74 13.36
CA ARG A 160 6.94 5.76 14.20
C ARG A 160 6.58 5.25 15.58
N ARG A 161 6.44 3.94 15.74
CA ARG A 161 6.11 3.28 17.01
C ARG A 161 7.29 2.53 17.62
N GLY A 162 8.50 2.90 17.21
CA GLY A 162 9.75 2.29 17.67
C GLY A 162 10.03 0.90 17.08
N HIS A 163 9.15 0.33 16.25
CA HIS A 163 9.36 -0.95 15.60
C HIS A 163 10.21 -0.80 14.33
N ARG A 164 11.50 -0.48 14.51
CA ARG A 164 12.43 -0.29 13.38
C ARG A 164 12.79 -1.61 12.70
N LEU A 165 13.13 -1.52 11.42
CA LEU A 165 13.42 -2.67 10.56
C LEU A 165 14.79 -2.50 9.90
N PRO A 166 15.52 -3.60 9.61
CA PRO A 166 16.82 -3.50 8.97
C PRO A 166 16.75 -2.85 7.58
N PRO A 167 17.82 -2.17 7.13
CA PRO A 167 17.85 -1.56 5.80
C PRO A 167 17.69 -2.62 4.71
N GLY A 168 16.94 -2.29 3.66
CA GLY A 168 16.59 -3.20 2.56
C GLY A 168 15.37 -4.09 2.84
N THR A 169 14.64 -3.87 3.94
CA THR A 169 13.39 -4.58 4.23
C THR A 169 12.27 -4.21 3.26
N ASP A 170 12.31 -3.01 2.67
CA ASP A 170 11.40 -2.58 1.59
C ASP A 170 11.43 -3.56 0.39
N ALA A 171 12.61 -3.95 -0.07
CA ALA A 171 12.76 -4.93 -1.14
C ALA A 171 12.24 -6.31 -0.71
N THR A 172 12.52 -6.73 0.53
CA THR A 172 12.00 -7.99 1.08
C THR A 172 10.48 -7.99 1.17
N LEU A 173 9.85 -6.91 1.63
CA LEU A 173 8.39 -6.75 1.69
C LEU A 173 7.74 -6.77 0.30
N MET A 174 8.38 -6.14 -0.70
CA MET A 174 7.91 -6.24 -2.09
C MET A 174 7.95 -7.69 -2.60
N LYS A 175 9.00 -8.47 -2.27
CA LYS A 175 9.07 -9.89 -2.63
C LYS A 175 8.01 -10.71 -1.91
N LEU A 176 7.76 -10.44 -0.61
CA LEU A 176 6.66 -11.08 0.13
C LEU A 176 5.30 -10.74 -0.48
N TRP A 177 5.10 -9.50 -0.93
CA TRP A 177 3.89 -9.11 -1.66
C TRP A 177 3.74 -9.94 -2.94
N LEU A 178 4.82 -10.14 -3.73
CA LEU A 178 4.76 -10.99 -4.91
C LEU A 178 4.30 -12.41 -4.56
N ILE A 179 4.82 -13.00 -3.47
CA ILE A 179 4.35 -14.31 -2.98
C ILE A 179 2.85 -14.29 -2.68
N MET A 180 2.35 -13.23 -2.04
CA MET A 180 0.92 -13.10 -1.73
C MET A 180 0.03 -12.98 -2.98
N ASP A 181 0.56 -12.48 -4.09
CA ASP A 181 -0.15 -12.44 -5.37
C ASP A 181 -0.26 -13.83 -6.02
N LEU A 182 0.59 -14.80 -5.65
CA LEU A 182 0.58 -16.13 -6.25
C LEU A 182 -0.58 -16.98 -5.73
N PRO A 183 -1.37 -17.60 -6.61
CA PRO A 183 -2.59 -18.33 -6.26
C PRO A 183 -2.36 -19.75 -5.73
N THR A 184 -1.16 -20.32 -5.93
CA THR A 184 -0.86 -21.72 -5.58
C THR A 184 0.29 -21.85 -4.60
N ASN A 185 0.24 -22.89 -3.77
CA ASN A 185 1.29 -23.24 -2.82
C ASN A 185 2.56 -23.71 -3.53
N ILE A 186 2.41 -24.42 -4.65
CA ILE A 186 3.54 -24.83 -5.49
C ILE A 186 4.31 -23.60 -5.94
N ASP A 187 3.61 -22.59 -6.44
CA ASP A 187 4.23 -21.36 -6.94
C ASP A 187 4.91 -20.58 -5.82
N ARG A 188 4.21 -20.36 -4.70
CA ARG A 188 4.73 -19.69 -3.50
C ARG A 188 5.99 -20.38 -2.97
N CYS A 189 5.93 -21.71 -2.83
CA CYS A 189 7.06 -22.52 -2.37
C CYS A 189 8.24 -22.44 -3.34
N THR A 190 8.00 -22.44 -4.66
CA THR A 190 9.07 -22.43 -5.65
C THR A 190 9.81 -21.10 -5.63
N VAL A 191 9.10 -19.98 -5.51
CA VAL A 191 9.71 -18.64 -5.40
C VAL A 191 10.55 -18.52 -4.13
N ILE A 192 10.00 -18.87 -2.96
CA ILE A 192 10.74 -18.72 -1.69
C ILE A 192 11.94 -19.66 -1.56
N LYS A 193 11.85 -20.87 -2.15
CA LYS A 193 12.97 -21.83 -2.20
C LYS A 193 14.12 -21.36 -3.09
N THR A 194 13.86 -20.45 -4.02
CA THR A 194 14.87 -19.99 -4.97
C THR A 194 15.83 -19.02 -4.27
N GLN A 195 16.97 -19.56 -3.82
CA GLN A 195 17.93 -18.88 -2.94
C GLN A 195 18.51 -17.60 -3.52
N SER A 196 18.56 -17.53 -4.84
CA SER A 196 19.11 -16.40 -5.54
C SER A 196 18.09 -15.25 -5.65
N TYR A 197 16.78 -15.52 -5.47
CA TYR A 197 15.74 -14.50 -5.36
C TYR A 197 15.46 -14.13 -3.90
N PHE A 198 15.15 -15.14 -3.08
CA PHE A 198 15.06 -15.01 -1.62
C PHE A 198 16.39 -15.42 -1.01
N THR A 199 17.22 -14.45 -0.68
CA THR A 199 18.52 -14.70 -0.03
C THR A 199 18.33 -15.02 1.46
N LYS A 200 19.39 -15.52 2.12
CA LYS A 200 19.38 -15.66 3.59
C LYS A 200 19.14 -14.32 4.30
N LEU A 201 19.61 -13.22 3.72
CA LEU A 201 19.41 -11.88 4.26
C LEU A 201 17.95 -11.43 4.14
N ASP A 202 17.28 -11.73 3.02
CA ASP A 202 15.84 -11.49 2.87
C ASP A 202 15.03 -12.26 3.92
N LEU A 203 15.38 -13.53 4.18
CA LEU A 203 14.69 -14.31 5.20
C LEU A 203 14.90 -13.75 6.61
N ARG A 204 16.12 -13.28 6.95
CA ARG A 204 16.37 -12.60 8.24
C ARG A 204 15.55 -11.32 8.38
N ARG A 205 15.52 -10.48 7.34
CA ARG A 205 14.71 -9.25 7.31
C ARG A 205 13.22 -9.55 7.45
N ALA A 206 12.73 -10.57 6.75
CA ALA A 206 11.36 -11.04 6.86
C ALA A 206 11.05 -11.52 8.29
N SER A 207 11.93 -12.29 8.92
CA SER A 207 11.77 -12.71 10.33
C SER A 207 11.71 -11.54 11.30
N VAL A 208 12.60 -10.55 11.18
CA VAL A 208 12.54 -9.33 12.00
C VAL A 208 11.23 -8.59 11.78
N PHE A 209 10.80 -8.44 10.52
CA PHE A 209 9.52 -7.83 10.19
C PHE A 209 8.33 -8.55 10.85
N LEU A 210 8.29 -9.88 10.82
CA LEU A 210 7.22 -10.67 11.44
C LEU A 210 7.19 -10.49 12.96
N VAL A 211 8.34 -10.54 13.63
CA VAL A 211 8.44 -10.31 15.09
C VAL A 211 7.98 -8.90 15.44
N LYS A 212 8.47 -7.88 14.72
CA LYS A 212 8.08 -6.47 14.95
C LYS A 212 6.60 -6.23 14.68
N LEU A 213 6.04 -6.87 13.66
CA LEU A 213 4.62 -6.77 13.36
C LEU A 213 3.77 -7.43 14.45
N LEU A 214 4.21 -8.57 14.97
CA LEU A 214 3.54 -9.24 16.08
C LEU A 214 3.55 -8.38 17.35
N MET A 215 4.70 -7.78 17.69
CA MET A 215 4.82 -6.82 18.79
C MET A 215 3.93 -5.60 18.57
N ARG A 216 3.80 -5.11 17.33
CA ARG A 216 2.92 -3.99 17.02
C ARG A 216 1.44 -4.29 17.31
N PHE A 217 1.01 -5.53 17.11
CA PHE A 217 -0.38 -5.94 17.37
C PHE A 217 -0.62 -6.43 18.78
N ASN A 218 0.43 -6.68 19.56
CA ASN A 218 0.34 -7.14 20.93
C ASN A 218 1.12 -6.19 21.83
N ASP A 219 0.39 -5.29 22.49
CA ASP A 219 0.94 -4.50 23.58
C ASP A 219 1.42 -5.45 24.71
N PRO A 220 2.63 -5.28 25.25
CA PRO A 220 3.17 -6.18 26.27
C PRO A 220 2.41 -6.14 27.60
N ILE A 221 1.64 -5.08 27.86
CA ILE A 221 0.90 -4.86 29.12
C ILE A 221 -0.59 -5.18 28.94
N TYR A 222 -1.20 -4.69 27.86
CA TYR A 222 -2.66 -4.75 27.64
C TYR A 222 -3.09 -5.46 26.35
N GLY A 223 -2.15 -6.06 25.61
CA GLY A 223 -2.40 -6.67 24.32
C GLY A 223 -3.15 -8.01 24.41
N PRO A 224 -3.84 -8.42 23.34
CA PRO A 224 -4.61 -9.67 23.30
C PRO A 224 -3.77 -10.96 23.28
N ASP A 225 -2.44 -10.87 23.39
CA ASP A 225 -1.45 -11.96 23.33
C ASP A 225 -1.81 -13.07 22.30
N HIS A 226 -2.16 -12.66 21.07
CA HIS A 226 -2.59 -13.61 20.04
C HIS A 226 -2.13 -13.19 18.63
N PRO A 227 -1.60 -14.12 17.81
CA PRO A 227 -1.17 -13.83 16.44
C PRO A 227 -2.31 -13.64 15.41
N VAL A 228 -3.59 -13.76 15.80
CA VAL A 228 -4.72 -13.83 14.83
C VAL A 228 -4.76 -12.63 13.90
N LEU A 229 -4.49 -11.43 14.40
CA LEU A 229 -4.52 -10.22 13.57
C LEU A 229 -3.40 -10.22 12.53
N MET A 230 -2.20 -10.66 12.92
CA MET A 230 -1.07 -10.81 11.99
C MET A 230 -1.38 -11.84 10.92
N GLU A 231 -1.84 -13.03 11.32
CA GLU A 231 -2.22 -14.11 10.40
C GLU A 231 -3.31 -13.68 9.43
N LEU A 232 -4.33 -12.97 9.94
CA LEU A 232 -5.42 -12.46 9.12
C LEU A 232 -4.90 -11.48 8.06
N MET A 233 -4.05 -10.52 8.45
CA MET A 233 -3.54 -9.48 7.56
C MET A 233 -2.55 -10.03 6.54
N LEU A 234 -1.66 -10.95 6.93
CA LEU A 234 -0.74 -11.65 6.03
C LEU A 234 -1.44 -12.73 5.18
N GLY A 235 -2.65 -13.14 5.58
CA GLY A 235 -3.51 -14.02 4.80
C GLY A 235 -4.31 -13.33 3.70
N GLN A 236 -4.38 -11.99 3.70
CA GLN A 236 -5.11 -11.24 2.67
C GLN A 236 -4.37 -11.21 1.32
N LYS A 237 -5.04 -10.67 0.29
CA LYS A 237 -4.44 -10.43 -1.02
C LYS A 237 -3.50 -9.22 -0.98
N GLY A 238 -2.20 -9.49 -0.96
CA GLY A 238 -1.15 -8.47 -0.91
C GLY A 238 -1.12 -7.69 0.41
N LEU A 239 -0.21 -6.72 0.53
CA LEU A 239 -0.01 -5.95 1.77
C LEU A 239 -0.94 -4.73 1.90
N THR A 240 -1.87 -4.52 0.98
CA THR A 240 -2.77 -3.35 1.03
C THR A 240 -3.70 -3.36 2.25
N PRO A 241 -4.29 -4.50 2.65
CA PRO A 241 -5.08 -4.57 3.87
C PRO A 241 -4.29 -4.22 5.13
N LEU A 242 -3.07 -4.76 5.24
CA LEU A 242 -2.15 -4.43 6.33
C LEU A 242 -1.84 -2.91 6.37
N TRP A 243 -1.53 -2.32 5.21
CA TRP A 243 -1.30 -0.88 5.11
C TRP A 243 -2.53 -0.07 5.56
N LYS A 244 -3.75 -0.46 5.16
CA LYS A 244 -4.98 0.21 5.58
C LYS A 244 -5.17 0.17 7.10
N LEU A 245 -4.94 -1.00 7.71
CA LEU A 245 -5.00 -1.19 9.15
C LEU A 245 -3.99 -0.28 9.87
N LEU A 246 -2.72 -0.33 9.46
CA LEU A 246 -1.66 0.46 10.10
C LEU A 246 -1.85 1.97 9.94
N ARG A 247 -2.43 2.40 8.82
CA ARG A 247 -2.75 3.82 8.52
C ARG A 247 -4.07 4.29 9.12
N GLY A 248 -4.84 3.44 9.79
CA GLY A 248 -6.18 3.78 10.29
C GLY A 248 -7.20 4.09 9.17
N LYS A 249 -6.97 3.61 7.94
CA LYS A 249 -7.83 3.85 6.76
C LYS A 249 -8.86 2.77 6.50
N GLY A 250 -8.81 1.70 7.29
CA GLY A 250 -9.72 0.58 7.24
C GLY A 250 -9.35 -0.41 8.33
N TYR A 251 -10.27 -1.29 8.66
CA TYR A 251 -10.21 -2.13 9.84
C TYR A 251 -10.22 -1.32 11.14
N THR A 252 -10.92 -0.17 11.14
CA THR A 252 -11.06 0.69 12.32
C THR A 252 -12.14 0.21 13.28
N THR A 253 -13.04 -0.64 12.79
CA THR A 253 -14.12 -1.21 13.60
C THR A 253 -13.97 -2.72 13.73
N LEU A 254 -14.45 -3.27 14.85
CA LEU A 254 -14.46 -4.71 15.09
C LEU A 254 -15.25 -5.46 14.00
N GLN A 255 -16.34 -4.87 13.48
CA GLN A 255 -17.14 -5.48 12.42
C GLN A 255 -16.36 -5.65 11.11
N GLU A 256 -15.50 -4.71 10.75
CA GLU A 256 -14.64 -4.82 9.57
C GLU A 256 -13.60 -5.95 9.72
N ILE A 257 -13.01 -6.08 10.92
CA ILE A 257 -12.05 -7.14 11.24
C ILE A 257 -12.75 -8.51 11.24
N LEU A 258 -13.90 -8.63 11.91
CA LEU A 258 -14.71 -9.85 11.92
C LEU A 258 -15.14 -10.22 10.50
N GLY A 259 -15.58 -9.25 9.70
CA GLY A 259 -15.96 -9.47 8.32
C GLY A 259 -14.80 -9.97 7.45
N ALA A 260 -13.57 -9.52 7.70
CA ALA A 260 -12.39 -10.05 7.02
C ALA A 260 -12.00 -11.44 7.50
N LYS A 261 -12.07 -11.70 8.82
CA LYS A 261 -11.84 -13.03 9.40
C LYS A 261 -12.83 -14.05 8.85
N MET A 262 -14.09 -13.66 8.73
CA MET A 262 -15.14 -14.51 8.17
C MET A 262 -14.88 -14.90 6.72
N ARG A 263 -14.50 -13.93 5.88
CA ARG A 263 -14.10 -14.21 4.50
C ARG A 263 -12.82 -15.05 4.40
N TYR A 264 -11.93 -14.91 5.38
CA TYR A 264 -10.65 -15.60 5.38
C TYR A 264 -10.81 -17.09 5.67
N ASP A 265 -11.24 -17.49 6.87
CA ASP A 265 -11.17 -18.90 7.33
C ASP A 265 -12.34 -19.37 8.24
N VAL A 266 -13.34 -18.53 8.54
CA VAL A 266 -14.52 -18.96 9.31
C VAL A 266 -15.54 -19.62 8.38
N ARG A 267 -15.77 -20.91 8.57
CA ARG A 267 -16.75 -21.66 7.76
C ARG A 267 -18.18 -21.34 8.21
N PRO A 268 -19.13 -21.20 7.28
CA PRO A 268 -20.53 -21.05 7.65
C PRO A 268 -21.07 -22.37 8.22
N THR A 269 -21.94 -22.24 9.20
CA THR A 269 -22.69 -23.36 9.80
C THR A 269 -23.70 -23.90 8.78
N ARG A 270 -24.07 -25.18 8.90
CA ARG A 270 -25.08 -25.80 8.02
C ARG A 270 -26.39 -25.01 7.96
N GLY A 271 -26.87 -24.47 9.09
CA GLY A 271 -28.08 -23.63 9.11
C GLY A 271 -27.90 -22.29 8.37
N GLU A 272 -26.70 -21.71 8.40
CA GLU A 272 -26.38 -20.47 7.68
C GLU A 272 -26.32 -20.74 6.16
N MET A 273 -25.78 -21.90 5.76
CA MET A 273 -25.80 -22.36 4.36
C MET A 273 -27.23 -22.60 3.86
N GLU A 274 -28.08 -23.25 4.65
CA GLU A 274 -29.47 -23.55 4.26
C GLU A 274 -30.34 -22.28 4.19
N THR A 275 -30.07 -21.29 5.04
CA THR A 275 -30.79 -20.01 5.01
C THR A 275 -30.29 -19.06 3.92
N GLY A 276 -29.01 -19.15 3.55
CA GLY A 276 -28.39 -18.29 2.54
C GLY A 276 -28.34 -16.80 2.90
N LYS A 277 -28.65 -16.44 4.16
CA LYS A 277 -28.67 -15.05 4.62
C LYS A 277 -27.25 -14.59 4.98
N PRO A 278 -26.89 -13.33 4.70
CA PRO A 278 -25.60 -12.79 5.13
C PRO A 278 -25.41 -12.89 6.66
N VAL A 279 -24.26 -13.37 7.09
CA VAL A 279 -23.89 -13.47 8.51
C VAL A 279 -22.99 -12.27 8.83
N LEU A 280 -23.41 -11.42 9.78
CA LEU A 280 -22.72 -10.16 10.11
C LEU A 280 -22.41 -9.26 8.88
N GLY A 281 -23.27 -9.32 7.86
CA GLY A 281 -23.10 -8.57 6.60
C GLY A 281 -22.15 -9.23 5.59
N VAL A 282 -21.62 -10.42 5.88
CA VAL A 282 -20.81 -11.21 4.94
C VAL A 282 -21.69 -12.25 4.23
N PRO A 283 -21.74 -12.27 2.89
CA PRO A 283 -22.42 -13.32 2.15
C PRO A 283 -21.81 -14.69 2.47
N VAL A 284 -22.67 -15.70 2.67
CA VAL A 284 -22.25 -17.08 3.00
C VAL A 284 -21.29 -17.66 1.96
N GLU A 285 -21.45 -17.26 0.70
CA GLU A 285 -20.60 -17.67 -0.43
C GLU A 285 -19.16 -17.14 -0.34
N GLU A 286 -18.96 -16.02 0.35
CA GLU A 286 -17.63 -15.41 0.51
C GLU A 286 -16.89 -15.95 1.74
N MET A 287 -17.56 -16.68 2.63
CA MET A 287 -17.00 -17.16 3.90
C MET A 287 -15.98 -18.30 3.70
N ALA A 288 -14.88 -18.25 4.47
CA ALA A 288 -13.77 -19.22 4.41
C ALA A 288 -13.18 -19.46 3.00
N THR A 289 -13.17 -18.42 2.14
CA THR A 289 -12.66 -18.51 0.78
C THR A 289 -11.25 -17.94 0.64
N GLY A 290 -10.90 -16.93 1.44
CA GLY A 290 -9.67 -16.17 1.31
C GLY A 290 -8.39 -16.98 1.60
N HIS A 291 -8.49 -18.00 2.45
CA HIS A 291 -7.35 -18.83 2.84
C HIS A 291 -7.08 -20.02 1.91
N ARG A 292 -7.87 -20.23 0.85
CA ARG A 292 -7.82 -21.46 0.03
C ARG A 292 -6.99 -21.31 -1.23
N GLU A 293 -6.22 -22.35 -1.56
CA GLU A 293 -5.44 -22.43 -2.80
C GLU A 293 -6.34 -22.44 -4.05
N GLY A 294 -5.93 -21.73 -5.11
CA GLY A 294 -6.65 -21.69 -6.38
C GLY A 294 -7.96 -20.90 -6.37
N GLY A 295 -8.24 -20.11 -5.32
CA GLY A 295 -9.40 -19.21 -5.21
C GLY A 295 -9.40 -18.01 -6.17
N LEU A 296 -8.63 -18.05 -7.27
CA LEU A 296 -8.50 -16.98 -8.25
C LEU A 296 -9.11 -17.40 -9.58
N GLY A 297 -10.20 -16.73 -9.95
CA GLY A 297 -10.88 -16.88 -11.24
C GLY A 297 -12.29 -17.43 -11.10
N ASN A 298 -13.17 -17.04 -12.04
CA ASN A 298 -14.59 -17.42 -12.17
C ASN A 298 -14.87 -18.94 -12.32
N HIS A 299 -13.94 -19.80 -11.92
CA HIS A 299 -14.06 -21.27 -11.91
C HIS A 299 -14.19 -21.85 -10.49
N ALA A 300 -14.56 -21.03 -9.51
CA ALA A 300 -14.84 -21.49 -8.14
C ALA A 300 -16.20 -22.22 -7.99
N TRP A 301 -17.05 -22.25 -9.03
CA TRP A 301 -18.40 -22.81 -8.98
C TRP A 301 -18.49 -24.24 -9.52
N GLY A 302 -17.61 -25.12 -9.03
CA GLY A 302 -17.76 -26.57 -9.20
C GLY A 302 -18.62 -27.14 -8.06
N LYS A 303 -19.41 -28.18 -8.36
CA LYS A 303 -20.23 -28.93 -7.37
C LYS A 303 -19.44 -29.62 -6.25
N ASP A 304 -18.11 -29.51 -6.25
CA ASP A 304 -17.17 -30.16 -5.34
C ASP A 304 -16.46 -29.14 -4.43
N TRP A 305 -17.20 -28.21 -3.81
CA TRP A 305 -16.68 -27.20 -2.85
C TRP A 305 -15.97 -27.81 -1.62
N ASP A 306 -16.22 -29.11 -1.39
CA ASP A 306 -15.76 -29.89 -0.24
C ASP A 306 -14.50 -30.75 -0.54
N LYS A 307 -14.12 -30.96 -1.81
CA LYS A 307 -13.23 -32.09 -2.11
C LYS A 307 -11.73 -31.87 -2.07
N THR A 308 -11.18 -30.66 -2.25
CA THR A 308 -9.75 -30.39 -2.00
C THR A 308 -9.38 -28.98 -2.46
N ARG A 309 -9.28 -28.02 -1.55
CA ARG A 309 -8.39 -26.87 -1.73
C ARG A 309 -7.66 -26.66 -0.43
N GLU A 310 -6.37 -26.97 -0.45
CA GLU A 310 -5.47 -26.85 0.71
C GLU A 310 -5.39 -25.39 1.17
N HIS A 311 -4.98 -25.20 2.42
CA HIS A 311 -4.66 -23.89 2.96
C HIS A 311 -3.54 -23.24 2.14
N LEU A 312 -3.78 -22.03 1.64
CA LEU A 312 -2.82 -21.24 0.90
C LEU A 312 -1.83 -20.61 1.87
N LEU A 313 -0.59 -21.08 1.82
CA LEU A 313 0.45 -20.77 2.79
C LEU A 313 0.72 -19.27 2.85
N ARG A 314 0.63 -18.71 4.05
CA ARG A 314 0.89 -17.29 4.30
C ARG A 314 2.39 -16.98 4.31
N PRO A 315 2.78 -15.70 4.16
CA PRO A 315 4.17 -15.28 4.30
C PRO A 315 4.85 -15.75 5.59
N ASP A 316 4.18 -15.68 6.74
CA ASP A 316 4.72 -16.13 8.03
C ASP A 316 5.07 -17.63 8.02
N GLU A 317 4.16 -18.47 7.51
CA GLU A 317 4.36 -19.92 7.40
C GLU A 317 5.48 -20.27 6.41
N LEU A 318 5.55 -19.57 5.28
CA LEU A 318 6.54 -19.80 4.24
C LEU A 318 7.95 -19.43 4.71
N VAL A 319 8.10 -18.26 5.34
CA VAL A 319 9.40 -17.77 5.84
C VAL A 319 9.96 -18.73 6.88
N VAL A 320 9.16 -19.14 7.87
CA VAL A 320 9.59 -20.08 8.92
C VAL A 320 10.02 -21.41 8.32
N ARG A 321 9.22 -21.99 7.42
CA ARG A 321 9.55 -23.25 6.74
C ARG A 321 10.85 -23.16 5.94
N GLU A 322 11.05 -22.06 5.23
CA GLU A 322 12.25 -21.87 4.41
C GLU A 322 13.50 -21.62 5.25
N CYS A 323 13.39 -20.90 6.37
CA CYS A 323 14.46 -20.75 7.35
C CYS A 323 14.91 -22.11 7.89
N ALA A 324 13.95 -22.95 8.33
CA ALA A 324 14.24 -24.30 8.80
C ALA A 324 14.91 -25.16 7.71
N ARG A 325 14.39 -25.13 6.47
CA ARG A 325 14.96 -25.87 5.33
C ARG A 325 16.42 -25.47 5.03
N ARG A 326 16.79 -24.22 5.29
CA ARG A 326 18.15 -23.69 5.07
C ARG A 326 19.08 -23.85 6.28
N GLY A 327 18.61 -24.48 7.37
CA GLY A 327 19.36 -24.59 8.62
C GLY A 327 19.64 -23.22 9.24
N MET A 328 18.67 -22.31 9.20
CA MET A 328 18.76 -21.02 9.86
C MET A 328 18.08 -21.12 11.23
N GLU A 329 18.88 -21.13 12.29
CA GLU A 329 18.45 -21.20 13.69
C GLU A 329 17.87 -19.85 14.15
N MET A 330 16.76 -19.42 13.53
CA MET A 330 16.16 -18.10 13.79
C MET A 330 15.61 -17.95 15.21
N GLU A 331 15.27 -19.06 15.86
CA GLU A 331 14.78 -19.12 17.24
C GLU A 331 15.77 -18.54 18.25
N GLU A 332 17.08 -18.75 18.04
CA GLU A 332 18.13 -18.21 18.90
C GLU A 332 18.24 -16.67 18.83
N TYR A 333 17.71 -16.07 17.77
CA TYR A 333 17.82 -14.63 17.52
C TYR A 333 16.53 -13.88 17.84
N VAL A 334 15.46 -14.53 18.32
CA VAL A 334 14.15 -13.88 18.54
C VAL A 334 14.27 -12.68 19.47
N ASP A 335 15.00 -12.80 20.58
CA ASP A 335 15.24 -11.69 21.51
C ASP A 335 15.99 -10.53 20.84
N SER A 336 16.98 -10.86 20.02
CA SER A 336 17.72 -9.87 19.24
C SER A 336 16.84 -9.17 18.19
N MET A 337 15.91 -9.91 17.56
CA MET A 337 14.93 -9.34 16.63
C MET A 337 13.94 -8.42 17.35
N ALA A 338 13.53 -8.77 18.57
CA ALA A 338 12.61 -7.97 19.39
C ALA A 338 13.27 -6.66 19.84
N VAL A 339 14.53 -6.69 20.28
CA VAL A 339 15.29 -5.50 20.72
C VAL A 339 15.80 -4.64 19.56
N TYR A 340 15.91 -5.21 18.35
CA TYR A 340 16.47 -4.52 17.18
C TYR A 340 15.87 -3.12 16.97
N GLY A 341 16.73 -2.09 16.94
CA GLY A 341 16.32 -0.72 16.64
C GLY A 341 15.61 0.03 17.79
N TYR A 342 15.41 -0.60 18.95
CA TYR A 342 15.06 0.15 20.17
C TYR A 342 16.31 0.69 20.86
N VAL A 343 17.34 -0.15 20.96
CA VAL A 343 18.56 0.14 21.72
C VAL A 343 19.76 -0.06 20.81
N ASP A 344 20.73 0.85 20.88
CA ASP A 344 22.04 0.62 20.33
C ASP A 344 22.78 -0.39 21.20
N LEU A 345 23.09 -1.55 20.62
CA LEU A 345 23.75 -2.65 21.33
C LEU A 345 25.14 -2.28 21.84
N ALA A 346 25.80 -1.27 21.28
CA ALA A 346 27.13 -0.84 21.70
C ALA A 346 27.10 0.16 22.85
N THR A 347 26.17 1.12 22.82
CA THR A 347 26.08 2.22 23.79
C THR A 347 25.01 1.98 24.85
N ALA A 348 24.12 1.01 24.65
CA ALA A 348 22.92 0.75 25.44
C ALA A 348 21.94 1.95 25.50
N GLU A 349 22.06 2.90 24.58
CA GLU A 349 21.17 4.07 24.49
C GLU A 349 19.99 3.79 23.55
N ASN A 350 18.87 4.48 23.80
CA ASN A 350 17.69 4.37 22.95
C ASN A 350 17.94 5.02 21.58
N LEU A 351 17.62 4.30 20.51
CA LEU A 351 17.78 4.79 19.15
C LEU A 351 16.52 5.51 18.67
N ALA A 352 16.65 6.79 18.33
CA ALA A 352 15.62 7.50 17.58
C ALA A 352 15.55 6.99 16.12
N PRO A 353 14.35 6.87 15.53
CA PRO A 353 14.20 6.58 14.11
C PRO A 353 14.88 7.64 13.22
N ALA A 354 15.32 7.25 12.03
CA ALA A 354 15.81 8.21 11.04
C ALA A 354 14.62 8.94 10.35
N GLU A 355 14.83 10.17 9.89
CA GLU A 355 13.79 10.92 9.16
C GLU A 355 13.27 10.15 7.94
N GLU A 356 14.17 9.48 7.20
CA GLU A 356 13.83 8.65 6.04
C GLU A 356 12.97 7.43 6.40
N GLU A 357 13.15 6.87 7.60
CA GLU A 357 12.41 5.70 8.08
C GLU A 357 10.97 6.08 8.44
N VAL A 358 10.75 7.32 8.89
CA VAL A 358 9.44 7.82 9.34
C VAL A 358 8.70 8.61 8.25
N TYR A 359 9.39 8.92 7.16
CA TYR A 359 8.82 9.62 6.02
C TYR A 359 7.65 8.84 5.38
N MET A 360 6.52 9.53 5.24
CA MET A 360 5.33 9.08 4.51
C MET A 360 5.00 10.13 3.46
N SER A 361 4.58 9.72 2.26
CA SER A 361 4.38 10.69 1.18
C SER A 361 3.27 11.70 1.48
N ASP A 362 3.55 12.99 1.27
CA ASP A 362 2.73 14.16 1.59
C ASP A 362 1.31 14.21 0.97
N GLU A 363 0.91 13.24 0.14
CA GLU A 363 -0.46 13.19 -0.40
C GLU A 363 -1.51 12.82 0.64
N GLU A 364 -1.10 12.17 1.74
CA GLU A 364 -2.01 11.63 2.72
C GLU A 364 -1.49 11.87 4.13
N LEU A 365 -2.23 12.65 4.92
CA LEU A 365 -1.92 12.95 6.32
C LEU A 365 -1.49 11.68 7.07
N PRO A 366 -0.37 11.73 7.82
CA PRO A 366 0.05 10.66 8.72
C PRO A 366 -1.15 10.11 9.54
N PRO A 367 -1.13 8.83 9.94
CA PRO A 367 -2.10 8.35 10.92
C PRO A 367 -2.03 9.23 12.17
N GLU A 368 -3.17 9.41 12.84
CA GLU A 368 -3.21 10.10 14.13
C GLU A 368 -2.19 9.47 15.07
N LEU A 369 -1.36 10.33 15.67
CA LEU A 369 -0.28 9.95 16.54
C LEU A 369 -0.76 9.98 17.97
N GLY A 370 -0.43 8.96 18.74
CA GLY A 370 -0.46 9.06 20.19
C GLY A 370 0.70 9.94 20.70
N GLU A 371 0.62 10.37 21.96
CA GLU A 371 1.66 11.16 22.63
C GLU A 371 3.04 10.47 22.61
N GLU A 372 3.07 9.13 22.52
CA GLU A 372 4.28 8.30 22.50
C GLU A 372 4.82 8.00 21.08
N ASP A 373 4.12 8.41 20.02
CA ASP A 373 4.53 8.12 18.65
C ASP A 373 5.61 9.12 18.16
N TRP A 374 6.63 8.62 17.46
CA TRP A 374 7.68 9.45 16.87
C TRP A 374 7.13 10.24 15.68
N ASP A 375 6.95 11.55 15.86
CA ASP A 375 6.77 12.47 14.74
C ASP A 375 8.09 13.03 14.19
N MET A 376 8.06 13.60 12.99
CA MET A 376 9.19 14.30 12.39
C MET A 376 9.76 15.38 13.34
N LYS A 377 8.87 16.09 14.05
CA LYS A 377 9.24 17.06 15.08
C LYS A 377 9.97 16.39 16.27
N ALA A 378 9.48 15.25 16.75
CA ALA A 378 10.10 14.51 17.86
C ALA A 378 11.47 13.94 17.48
N ILE A 379 11.62 13.43 16.25
CA ILE A 379 12.91 12.96 15.72
C ILE A 379 13.92 14.10 15.68
N ARG A 380 13.53 15.25 15.15
CA ARG A 380 14.39 16.44 15.13
C ARG A 380 14.78 16.86 16.53
N LYS A 381 13.84 16.90 17.48
CA LYS A 381 14.15 17.19 18.89
C LYS A 381 15.13 16.18 19.52
N SER A 382 15.08 14.91 19.16
CA SER A 382 16.05 13.92 19.67
C SER A 382 17.49 14.17 19.21
N ARG A 383 17.67 14.90 18.10
CA ARG A 383 18.97 15.32 17.56
C ARG A 383 19.15 16.83 17.65
N TRP A 384 18.65 17.42 18.74
CA TRP A 384 18.64 18.87 18.96
C TRP A 384 20.00 19.53 18.71
N ASP A 385 21.06 18.87 19.17
CA ASP A 385 22.42 19.43 19.11
C ASP A 385 23.02 19.45 17.70
N GLU A 386 22.54 18.60 16.79
CA GLU A 386 23.01 18.49 15.40
C GLU A 386 22.26 19.44 14.44
N LEU A 387 21.20 20.10 14.91
CA LEU A 387 20.34 20.94 14.08
C LEU A 387 20.88 22.35 13.87
N ASP A 388 20.64 22.89 12.67
CA ASP A 388 20.86 24.29 12.33
C ASP A 388 19.98 25.22 13.17
N GLU A 389 20.48 26.41 13.49
CA GLU A 389 19.76 27.39 14.34
C GLU A 389 18.41 27.83 13.75
N GLU A 390 18.30 27.90 12.41
CA GLU A 390 17.04 28.22 11.73
C GLU A 390 15.98 27.14 11.98
N THR A 391 16.38 25.87 11.95
CA THR A 391 15.46 24.74 12.19
C THR A 391 15.08 24.66 13.68
N LYS A 392 16.02 24.93 14.58
CA LYS A 392 15.73 25.04 16.03
C LYS A 392 14.72 26.15 16.33
N GLN A 393 14.85 27.29 15.65
CA GLN A 393 13.96 28.42 15.84
C GLN A 393 12.54 28.12 15.33
N ALA A 394 12.42 27.46 14.17
CA ALA A 394 11.13 26.99 13.65
C ALA A 394 10.45 25.99 14.61
N ILE A 395 11.19 25.05 15.19
CA ILE A 395 10.63 24.10 16.17
C ILE A 395 10.13 24.81 17.43
N ARG A 396 10.86 25.84 17.92
CA ARG A 396 10.45 26.63 19.08
C ARG A 396 9.20 27.46 18.82
N GLU A 397 9.04 27.98 17.61
CA GLU A 397 7.84 28.74 17.22
C GLU A 397 6.63 27.79 17.13
N ASP A 398 6.80 26.63 16.51
CA ASP A 398 5.74 25.62 16.42
C ASP A 398 5.34 25.08 17.81
N ASP A 399 6.29 24.90 18.74
CA ASP A 399 5.99 24.56 20.15
C ASP A 399 5.17 25.64 20.87
N LYS A 400 5.44 26.92 20.59
CA LYS A 400 4.65 28.03 21.17
C LYS A 400 3.24 28.04 20.60
N ASP A 401 3.09 27.83 19.29
CA ASP A 401 1.79 27.75 18.64
C ASP A 401 0.96 26.56 19.16
N GLU A 402 1.60 25.42 19.40
CA GLU A 402 0.96 24.24 19.99
C GLU A 402 0.53 24.46 21.44
N GLN A 403 1.38 25.11 22.26
CA GLN A 403 1.00 25.54 23.61
C GLN A 403 -0.17 26.52 23.60
N LEU A 404 -0.16 27.49 22.68
CA LEU A 404 -1.26 28.45 22.51
C LEU A 404 -2.56 27.73 22.12
N ARG A 405 -2.51 26.76 21.19
CA ARG A 405 -3.68 25.95 20.83
C ARG A 405 -4.21 25.17 22.04
N SER A 406 -3.33 24.52 22.80
CA SER A 406 -3.74 23.77 24.00
C SER A 406 -4.44 24.66 25.03
N LEU A 407 -3.96 25.89 25.22
CA LEU A 407 -4.58 26.86 26.13
C LEU A 407 -5.99 27.28 25.65
N VAL A 408 -6.18 27.45 24.34
CA VAL A 408 -7.51 27.75 23.77
C VAL A 408 -8.49 26.59 23.99
N TRP A 409 -8.06 25.34 23.78
CA TRP A 409 -8.89 24.16 24.05
C TRP A 409 -9.24 24.01 25.53
N GLU A 410 -8.32 24.34 26.44
CA GLU A 410 -8.58 24.37 27.89
C GLU A 410 -9.53 25.50 28.31
N GLU A 411 -9.62 26.58 27.55
CA GLU A 411 -10.53 27.69 27.81
C GLU A 411 -11.94 27.36 27.32
N GLU A 412 -12.09 26.82 26.10
CA GLU A 412 -13.37 26.32 25.57
C GLU A 412 -13.98 25.22 26.45
N THR A 413 -13.18 24.24 26.89
CA THR A 413 -13.67 23.17 27.79
C THR A 413 -14.05 23.67 29.18
N ARG A 414 -13.48 24.79 29.65
CA ARG A 414 -13.88 25.44 30.90
C ARG A 414 -15.17 26.24 30.74
N GLU A 415 -15.38 26.89 29.59
CA GLU A 415 -16.62 27.61 29.26
C GLU A 415 -17.80 26.63 29.13
N ASP A 416 -17.62 25.50 28.41
CA ASP A 416 -18.63 24.45 28.28
C ASP A 416 -19.00 23.80 29.63
N ALA A 417 -18.03 23.62 30.53
CA ALA A 417 -18.27 23.10 31.88
C ALA A 417 -18.96 24.13 32.81
N SER A 418 -18.84 25.42 32.51
CA SER A 418 -19.48 26.48 33.28
C SER A 418 -20.97 26.66 32.92
N ASP A 419 -21.34 26.41 31.65
CA ASP A 419 -22.72 26.46 31.17
C ASP A 419 -23.59 25.28 31.65
N GLU A 420 -23.01 24.13 32.00
CA GLU A 420 -23.75 23.01 32.62
C GLU A 420 -24.04 23.21 34.11
N SER A 421 -23.43 24.21 34.76
CA SER A 421 -23.57 24.43 36.21
C SER A 421 -24.71 25.37 36.64
N ASP A 422 -25.41 26.01 35.69
CA ASP A 422 -26.41 27.05 35.98
C ASP A 422 -27.89 26.57 35.96
N THR A 423 -28.14 25.26 35.90
CA THR A 423 -29.49 24.70 36.13
C THR A 423 -29.67 24.19 37.55
N THR A 424 -29.58 25.06 38.56
CA THR A 424 -30.28 24.80 39.83
C THR A 424 -30.93 26.05 40.42
N VAL A 425 -32.21 25.86 40.80
CA VAL A 425 -33.07 26.65 41.69
C VAL A 425 -33.93 27.74 41.05
N THR A 426 -35.21 27.43 40.82
CA THR A 426 -36.34 28.09 41.51
C THR A 426 -37.59 27.21 41.49
N GLY A 427 -38.24 27.01 42.65
CA GLY A 427 -39.67 26.67 42.72
C GLY A 427 -40.01 25.45 43.58
N LEU A 428 -40.34 25.72 44.84
CA LEU A 428 -40.89 24.80 45.84
C LEU A 428 -42.34 24.39 45.55
N ASP A 429 -42.76 23.34 46.28
CA ASP A 429 -44.12 22.94 46.69
C ASP A 429 -44.82 21.88 45.83
N GLU A 430 -44.87 20.64 46.34
CA GLU A 430 -46.12 20.05 46.87
C GLU A 430 -45.83 18.71 47.59
N GLU A 431 -46.38 18.61 48.79
CA GLU A 431 -46.47 17.41 49.63
C GLU A 431 -47.18 16.26 48.88
N GLU A 432 -46.71 15.02 48.99
CA GLU A 432 -47.55 13.89 49.42
C GLU A 432 -46.72 12.61 49.58
N THR A 433 -46.71 12.15 50.83
CA THR A 433 -46.67 10.76 51.32
C THR A 433 -46.89 9.67 50.29
N TRP A 434 -46.15 8.55 50.39
CA TRP A 434 -46.67 7.18 50.59
C TRP A 434 -45.50 6.21 50.84
N GLU A 435 -45.14 6.03 52.12
CA GLU A 435 -44.68 4.72 52.58
C GLU A 435 -45.91 3.84 52.84
N GLU A 436 -45.71 2.53 52.72
CA GLU A 436 -46.63 1.41 52.95
C GLU A 436 -47.51 0.95 51.77
N GLN A 437 -47.50 -0.38 51.63
CA GLN A 437 -48.36 -1.24 50.84
C GLN A 437 -47.89 -1.52 49.40
N LEU A 438 -47.13 -2.60 49.23
CA LEU A 438 -47.73 -3.90 48.92
C LEU A 438 -46.66 -4.99 48.76
N ASN A 439 -46.97 -6.13 49.40
CA ASN A 439 -46.58 -7.51 49.10
C ASN A 439 -45.88 -7.78 47.77
#